data_AF-A0A5Q4DSE2-F1
#
_entry.id   AF-A0A5Q4DSE2-F1
#
_cell.length_a   1.000
_cell.length_b   1.000
_cell.length_c   1.000
_cell.angle_alpha   90.00
_cell.angle_beta   90.00
_cell.angle_gamma   90.00
#
_symmetry.space_group_name_H-M   'P 1'
#
loop_
_entity.id
_entity.type
_entity.pdbx_description
1 polymer ?
#
loop_
_entity_poly.entity_id
_entity_poly.type
_entity_poly.pdbx_seq_one_letter_code
_entity_poly.pdbx_strand_id
1 'polypeptide(L)' 'MELIDEITIPAPCAQVYAALNDTDVLRKCIPGCEEITRHSETELEAKVVLKIGPVKARFTG' A
#
# COMPACT_ATOMS: atom_id res chain seq x y z
N MET A 1 5.11 1.26 -17.14
CA MET A 1 6.42 1.40 -16.49
C MET A 1 6.57 0.19 -15.60
N GLU A 2 7.53 -0.68 -15.84
CA GLU A 2 7.80 -1.83 -14.95
C GLU A 2 8.78 -1.38 -13.87
N LEU A 3 8.36 -1.47 -12.60
CA LEU A 3 9.28 -1.42 -11.47
C LEU A 3 9.62 -2.86 -11.09
N ILE A 4 10.91 -3.19 -11.14
CA ILE A 4 11.45 -4.45 -10.63
C ILE A 4 12.40 -4.05 -9.50
N ASP A 5 12.05 -4.42 -8.26
CA ASP A 5 12.85 -4.18 -7.07
C ASP A 5 12.76 -5.40 -6.14
N GLU A 6 13.75 -5.58 -5.29
CA GLU A 6 13.82 -6.69 -4.33
C GLU A 6 14.31 -6.19 -2.97
N ILE A 7 13.61 -6.60 -1.91
CA ILE A 7 13.97 -6.28 -0.53
C ILE A 7 13.90 -7.56 0.30
N THR A 8 14.97 -7.86 1.03
CA THR A 8 14.99 -8.96 2.00
C THR A 8 14.49 -8.48 3.36
N ILE A 9 13.47 -9.15 3.89
CA ILE A 9 12.91 -8.88 5.23
C ILE A 9 13.30 -10.04 6.16
N PRO A 10 13.92 -9.79 7.33
CA PRO A 10 14.32 -10.83 8.27
C PRO A 10 13.12 -11.34 9.08
N ALA A 11 12.13 -11.93 8.41
CA ALA A 11 10.92 -12.51 8.99
C ALA A 11 10.46 -13.74 8.18
N PRO A 12 9.67 -14.66 8.77
CA PRO A 12 9.11 -15.80 8.03
C PRO A 12 8.28 -15.36 6.81
N CYS A 13 8.44 -16.03 5.67
CA CYS A 13 7.73 -15.65 4.43
C CYS A 13 6.21 -15.59 4.59
N ALA A 14 5.62 -16.51 5.35
CA ALA A 14 4.18 -16.52 5.61
C ALA A 14 3.70 -15.25 6.33
N GLN A 15 4.51 -14.74 7.28
CA GLN A 15 4.19 -13.50 8.00
C GLN A 15 4.30 -12.28 7.07
N VAL A 16 5.35 -12.24 6.24
CA VAL A 16 5.53 -11.16 5.25
C VAL A 16 4.37 -11.15 4.27
N TYR A 17 4.01 -12.33 3.73
CA TYR A 17 2.90 -12.46 2.78
C TYR A 17 1.56 -12.03 3.40
N ALA A 18 1.27 -12.44 4.64
CA ALA A 18 0.06 -12.00 5.33
C ALA A 18 0.03 -10.46 5.51
N ALA A 19 1.16 -9.86 5.93
CA ALA A 19 1.27 -8.42 6.12
C ALA A 19 1.13 -7.62 4.82
N LEU A 20 1.63 -8.14 3.70
CA LEU A 20 1.47 -7.53 2.37
C LEU A 20 0.02 -7.50 1.88
N ASN A 21 -0.87 -8.28 2.49
CA ASN A 21 -2.29 -8.32 2.18
C ASN A 21 -3.17 -7.74 3.32
N ASP A 22 -2.58 -7.29 4.41
CA ASP A 22 -3.32 -6.76 5.56
C ASP A 22 -3.62 -5.27 5.36
N THR A 23 -4.90 -4.88 5.38
CA THR A 23 -5.32 -3.50 5.10
C THR A 23 -4.82 -2.50 6.14
N ASP A 24 -4.67 -2.90 7.40
CA ASP A 24 -4.16 -2.04 8.46
C ASP A 24 -2.65 -1.83 8.35
N VAL A 25 -1.91 -2.87 7.95
CA VAL A 25 -0.49 -2.76 7.63
C VAL A 25 -0.29 -1.86 6.41
N LEU A 26 -1.01 -2.14 5.31
CA LEU A 26 -0.90 -1.36 4.07
C LEU A 26 -1.19 0.12 4.30
N ARG A 27 -2.26 0.46 5.04
CA ARG A 27 -2.61 1.85 5.36
C ARG A 27 -1.50 2.59 6.13
N LYS A 28 -0.77 1.90 7.01
CA LYS A 28 0.36 2.48 7.76
C LYS A 28 1.58 2.69 6.87
N CYS A 29 1.79 1.80 5.89
CA CYS A 29 2.98 1.80 5.04
C CYS A 29 2.85 2.71 3.81
N ILE A 30 1.64 2.94 3.29
CA ILE A 30 1.40 3.77 2.11
C ILE A 30 1.38 5.27 2.51
N PRO A 31 2.36 6.09 2.10
CA PRO A 31 2.40 7.50 2.48
C PRO A 31 1.17 8.26 1.99
N GLY A 32 0.52 9.00 2.90
CA GLY A 32 -0.66 9.80 2.56
C GLY A 32 -1.92 8.98 2.31
N CYS A 33 -1.94 7.68 2.63
CA CYS A 33 -3.15 6.88 2.58
C CYS A 33 -4.19 7.39 3.59
N GLU A 34 -5.35 7.78 3.09
CA GLU A 34 -6.49 8.24 3.89
C GLU A 34 -7.48 7.09 4.17
N GLU A 35 -7.64 6.16 3.21
CA GLU A 35 -8.60 5.05 3.29
C GLU A 35 -8.11 3.84 2.48
N ILE A 36 -8.41 2.63 2.96
CA ILE A 36 -8.29 1.37 2.21
C ILE A 36 -9.59 0.58 2.38
N THR A 37 -10.19 0.18 1.27
CA THR A 37 -11.41 -0.62 1.20
C THR A 37 -11.10 -1.95 0.55
N ARG A 38 -11.57 -3.05 1.16
CA ARG A 38 -11.49 -4.38 0.56
C ARG A 38 -12.81 -4.74 -0.10
N HIS A 39 -12.79 -4.93 -1.42
CA HIS A 39 -13.96 -5.33 -2.20
C HIS A 39 -14.08 -6.84 -2.31
N SER A 40 -12.96 -7.55 -2.36
CA SER A 40 -12.90 -9.02 -2.37
C SER A 40 -11.57 -9.53 -1.79
N GLU A 41 -11.33 -10.84 -1.85
CA GLU A 41 -10.06 -11.43 -1.44
C GLU A 41 -8.86 -10.89 -2.25
N THR A 42 -9.09 -10.51 -3.52
CA THR A 42 -8.03 -10.10 -4.46
C THR A 42 -8.15 -8.66 -4.92
N GLU A 43 -9.11 -7.88 -4.39
CA GLU A 43 -9.38 -6.51 -4.83
C GLU A 43 -9.43 -5.56 -3.63
N LEU A 44 -8.58 -4.54 -3.69
CA LEU A 44 -8.44 -3.47 -2.72
C LEU A 44 -8.50 -2.13 -3.47
N GLU A 45 -9.17 -1.14 -2.91
CA GLU A 45 -9.12 0.25 -3.36
C GLU A 45 -8.50 1.11 -2.26
N ALA A 46 -7.57 1.99 -2.60
CA ALA A 46 -6.94 2.93 -1.68
C ALA A 46 -7.16 4.38 -2.13
N LYS A 47 -7.45 5.27 -1.18
CA LYS A 47 -7.44 6.73 -1.41
C LYS A 47 -6.16 7.31 -0.83
N VAL A 48 -5.37 7.96 -1.66
CA VAL A 48 -4.03 8.46 -1.29
C VAL A 48 -3.91 9.94 -1.63
N VAL A 49 -3.39 10.73 -0.70
CA VAL A 49 -3.10 12.15 -0.88
C VAL A 49 -1.61 12.40 -0.70
N LEU A 50 -0.94 12.70 -1.80
CA LEU A 50 0.48 13.03 -1.79
C LEU A 50 0.67 14.54 -1.85
N LYS A 51 1.56 15.04 -0.98
CA LYS A 51 2.04 16.42 -1.00
C LYS A 51 3.51 16.39 -1.38
N ILE A 52 3.81 16.82 -2.61
CA ILE A 52 5.17 16.85 -3.16
C ILE A 52 5.48 18.31 -3.52
N GLY A 53 6.22 18.99 -2.65
CA GLY A 53 6.47 20.42 -2.79
C GLY A 53 5.16 21.23 -2.89
N PRO A 54 4.96 22.09 -3.92
CA PRO A 54 3.73 22.85 -4.08
C PRO A 54 2.56 22.00 -4.60
N VAL A 55 2.79 20.74 -5.00
CA VAL A 55 1.78 19.88 -5.62
C VAL A 55 1.06 19.06 -4.55
N LYS A 56 -0.28 19.13 -4.57
CA LYS A 56 -1.15 18.25 -3.81
C LYS A 56 -1.95 17.38 -4.78
N ALA A 57 -1.62 16.10 -4.85
CA ALA A 57 -2.30 15.14 -5.72
C ALA A 57 -3.17 14.19 -4.89
N ARG A 58 -4.31 13.77 -5.47
CA ARG A 58 -5.19 12.74 -4.91
C ARG A 58 -5.31 11.60 -5.91
N PHE A 59 -5.17 10.38 -5.43
CA PHE A 59 -5.27 9.15 -6.21
C PHE A 59 -6.29 8.22 -5.57
N THR A 60 -7.06 7.53 -6.40
CA THR A 60 -7.96 6.45 -6.00
C THR A 60 -7.75 5.30 -6.97
N GLY A 61 -7.60 4.09 -6.45
CA GLY A 61 -7.54 2.85 -7.23
C GLY A 61 -6.85 1.73 -6.48
#